data_AF-A0A8T3PF05-F1
#
_entry.id   AF-A0A8T3PF05-F1
#
_cell.length_a   1.000
_cell.length_b   1.000
_cell.length_c   1.000
_cell.angle_alpha   90.00
_cell.angle_beta   90.00
_cell.angle_gamma   90.00
#
_symmetry.space_group_name_H-M   'P 1'
#
loop_
_entity.id
_entity.type
_entity.pdbx_description
1 polymer ?
#
loop_
_entity_poly.entity_id
_entity_poly.type
_entity_poly.pdbx_seq_one_letter_code
_entity_poly.pdbx_strand_id
1 'polypeptide(L)'
;MEFRQLREDAGITQDAVSEAAGISASLESRIESADVAASLEAWIAIATAFGGDLSVRVYPNTGPPIRDRFQAPIVETLLRELHPRWRAIPEVVVRSPARGVIDVVLVDQAAGVLVGVEVHSQIHRLEQQLRWANENAASLPSSDLWALVSGDGRQQVSQLLLLRSTQATRALAATYPETFRGAPGGHHRSAGQPHYTATLVARGTGLGRRVLPGCAPDAADAARPQGAITPEAPLGRCASLNPPFPPDPGPRCPPHRPPRAPSSRRSGTTTSSPRSPACPRSLPSTFT
;
A
#
# COMPACT_ATOMS: atom_id res chain seq x y z
N MET A 1 -1.97 -13.95 14.33
CA MET A 1 -1.17 -14.93 15.08
C MET A 1 0.24 -14.41 15.08
N GLU A 2 0.72 -13.85 16.20
CA GLU A 2 2.03 -13.18 16.27
C GLU A 2 2.50 -12.95 17.72
N PHE A 3 1.58 -12.80 18.69
CA PHE A 3 1.93 -12.37 20.05
C PHE A 3 2.75 -13.39 20.86
N ARG A 4 2.30 -14.66 20.96
CA ARG A 4 3.04 -15.71 21.67
C ARG A 4 4.43 -15.94 21.08
N GLN A 5 4.52 -15.99 19.75
CA GLN A 5 5.80 -16.18 19.05
C GLN A 5 6.76 -15.03 19.35
N LEU A 6 6.30 -13.77 19.30
CA LEU A 6 7.12 -12.61 19.62
C LEU A 6 7.66 -12.66 21.05
N ARG A 7 6.86 -13.15 22.00
CA ARG A 7 7.28 -13.36 23.38
C ARG A 7 8.35 -14.46 23.50
N GLU A 8 8.13 -15.59 22.84
CA GLU A 8 9.06 -16.72 22.83
C GLU A 8 10.40 -16.36 22.18
N ASP A 9 10.37 -15.63 21.05
CA ASP A 9 11.57 -15.15 20.36
C ASP A 9 12.36 -14.15 21.20
N ALA A 10 11.68 -13.35 22.02
CA ALA A 10 12.31 -12.44 22.98
C ALA A 10 12.83 -13.14 24.25
N GLY A 11 12.52 -14.44 24.43
CA GLY A 11 12.91 -15.21 25.62
C GLY A 11 12.25 -14.72 26.91
N ILE A 12 11.10 -14.05 26.82
CA ILE A 12 10.39 -13.48 27.97
C ILE A 12 9.29 -14.44 28.43
N THR A 13 9.14 -14.64 29.73
CA THR A 13 8.04 -15.45 30.28
C THR A 13 6.73 -14.66 30.22
N GLN A 14 5.60 -15.37 30.19
CA GLN A 14 4.28 -14.74 30.26
C GLN A 14 4.14 -13.89 31.53
N ASP A 15 4.54 -14.44 32.69
CA ASP A 15 4.47 -13.71 33.97
C ASP A 15 5.26 -12.38 33.93
N ALA A 16 6.45 -12.37 33.30
CA ALA A 16 7.27 -11.16 33.20
C ALA A 16 6.61 -10.09 32.30
N VAL A 17 5.93 -10.49 31.22
CA VAL A 17 5.17 -9.57 30.36
C VAL A 17 3.97 -9.02 31.12
N SER A 18 3.20 -9.88 31.80
CA SER A 18 2.05 -9.47 32.62
C SER A 18 2.44 -8.47 33.69
N GLU A 19 3.52 -8.74 34.44
CA GLU A 19 4.03 -7.85 35.47
C GLU A 19 4.46 -6.50 34.88
N ALA A 20 5.25 -6.51 33.80
CA ALA A 20 5.74 -5.29 33.15
C ALA A 20 4.63 -4.46 32.49
N ALA A 21 3.61 -5.11 31.91
CA ALA A 21 2.47 -4.46 31.29
C ALA A 21 1.38 -4.06 32.31
N GLY A 22 1.51 -4.46 33.59
CA GLY A 22 0.50 -4.20 34.61
C GLY A 22 -0.85 -4.86 34.33
N ILE A 23 -0.86 -6.02 33.68
CA ILE A 23 -2.05 -6.82 33.40
C ILE A 23 -2.00 -8.15 34.15
N SER A 24 -3.15 -8.83 34.31
CA SER A 24 -3.17 -10.14 34.96
C SER A 24 -2.69 -11.24 33.99
N ALA A 25 -1.96 -12.23 34.51
CA ALA A 25 -1.54 -13.42 33.75
C ALA A 25 -2.72 -14.16 33.10
N SER A 26 -3.88 -14.17 33.76
CA SER A 26 -5.12 -14.72 33.19
C SER A 26 -5.62 -13.94 31.97
N LEU A 27 -5.52 -12.60 31.97
CA LEU A 27 -5.86 -11.80 30.81
C LEU A 27 -4.87 -12.02 29.67
N GLU A 28 -3.56 -12.05 29.96
CA GLU A 28 -2.53 -12.31 28.95
C GLU A 28 -2.70 -13.70 28.31
N SER A 29 -2.92 -14.73 29.12
CA SER A 29 -3.17 -16.10 28.64
C SER A 29 -4.36 -16.16 27.66
N ARG A 30 -5.47 -15.47 27.99
CA ARG A 30 -6.64 -15.36 27.13
C ARG A 30 -6.40 -14.53 25.86
N ILE A 31 -5.52 -13.54 25.91
CA ILE A 31 -5.11 -12.77 24.73
C ILE A 31 -4.26 -13.66 23.80
N GLU A 32 -3.31 -14.42 24.36
CA GLU A 32 -2.45 -15.34 23.61
C GLU A 32 -3.23 -16.48 22.93
N SER A 33 -4.27 -17.01 23.58
CA SER A 33 -5.16 -18.01 23.00
C SER A 33 -6.21 -17.42 22.04
N ALA A 34 -6.27 -16.09 21.91
CA ALA A 34 -7.29 -15.36 21.18
C ALA A 34 -8.74 -15.57 21.71
N ASP A 35 -8.89 -15.94 22.98
CA ASP A 35 -10.18 -16.06 23.66
C ASP A 35 -10.81 -14.70 24.01
N VAL A 36 -10.00 -13.64 24.02
CA VAL A 36 -10.47 -12.26 24.26
C VAL A 36 -9.72 -11.27 23.38
N ALA A 37 -10.45 -10.27 22.88
CA ALA A 37 -9.83 -9.11 22.25
C ALA A 37 -9.30 -8.17 23.33
N ALA A 38 -7.98 -7.91 23.34
CA ALA A 38 -7.39 -6.93 24.25
C ALA A 38 -7.85 -5.51 23.88
N SER A 39 -8.01 -4.65 24.89
CA SER A 39 -8.20 -3.22 24.65
C SER A 39 -6.94 -2.61 24.02
N LEU A 40 -7.08 -1.44 23.38
CA LEU A 40 -5.93 -0.71 22.86
C LEU A 40 -4.93 -0.35 23.98
N GLU A 41 -5.42 0.00 25.17
CA GLU A 41 -4.58 0.29 26.34
C GLU A 41 -3.74 -0.92 26.76
N ALA A 42 -4.34 -2.11 26.76
CA ALA A 42 -3.61 -3.35 27.03
C ALA A 42 -2.53 -3.62 25.97
N TRP A 43 -2.84 -3.42 24.68
CA TRP A 43 -1.85 -3.55 23.61
C TRP A 43 -0.68 -2.56 23.74
N ILE A 44 -0.95 -1.32 24.16
CA ILE A 44 0.10 -0.30 24.39
C ILE A 44 1.00 -0.73 25.54
N ALA A 45 0.40 -1.17 26.66
CA ALA A 45 1.15 -1.61 27.83
C ALA A 45 2.04 -2.82 27.52
N ILE A 46 1.48 -3.80 26.80
CA ILE A 46 2.19 -4.98 26.31
C ILE A 46 3.35 -4.57 25.38
N ALA A 47 3.12 -3.75 24.36
CA ALA A 47 4.18 -3.31 23.44
C ALA A 47 5.30 -2.57 24.18
N THR A 48 4.94 -1.73 25.15
CA THR A 48 5.89 -1.03 26.02
C THR A 48 6.73 -2.01 26.85
N ALA A 49 6.13 -3.07 27.39
CA ALA A 49 6.84 -4.12 28.12
C ALA A 49 7.88 -4.87 27.26
N PHE A 50 7.63 -5.01 25.96
CA PHE A 50 8.60 -5.55 25.00
C PHE A 50 9.67 -4.54 24.56
N GLY A 51 9.56 -3.26 24.95
CA GLY A 51 10.38 -2.19 24.38
C GLY A 51 10.10 -1.95 22.89
N GLY A 52 8.91 -2.34 22.40
CA GLY A 52 8.50 -2.19 21.02
C GLY A 52 7.52 -1.04 20.80
N ASP A 53 7.32 -0.67 19.53
CA ASP A 53 6.35 0.32 19.10
C ASP A 53 5.04 -0.35 18.66
N LEU A 54 3.89 0.12 19.16
CA LEU A 54 2.58 -0.29 18.66
C LEU A 54 2.13 0.61 17.51
N SER A 55 1.95 0.04 16.32
CA SER A 55 1.34 0.74 15.18
C SER A 55 -0.12 0.33 14.99
N VAL A 56 -1.06 1.20 15.39
CA VAL A 56 -2.48 1.04 15.05
C VAL A 56 -2.77 1.72 13.72
N ARG A 57 -3.35 0.97 12.78
CA ARG A 57 -3.86 1.53 11.52
C ARG A 57 -5.37 1.49 11.54
N VAL A 58 -5.99 2.66 11.35
CA VAL A 58 -7.43 2.77 11.15
C VAL A 58 -7.71 2.65 9.67
N TYR A 59 -8.56 1.69 9.31
CA TYR A 59 -9.05 1.54 7.95
C TYR A 59 -10.53 1.94 7.93
N PRO A 60 -10.97 2.75 6.95
CA PRO A 60 -12.40 2.97 6.76
C PRO A 60 -13.05 1.64 6.42
N ASN A 61 -13.98 1.17 7.25
CA ASN A 61 -14.76 -0.06 7.01
C ASN A 61 -15.95 0.18 6.07
N THR A 62 -16.11 1.40 5.57
CA THR A 62 -17.20 1.80 4.67
C THR A 62 -16.64 2.57 3.48
N GLY A 63 -17.03 2.16 2.28
CA GLY A 63 -16.60 2.73 1.00
C GLY A 63 -15.79 1.74 0.14
N PRO A 64 -15.66 2.01 -1.18
CA PRO A 64 -14.79 1.22 -2.04
C PRO A 64 -13.34 1.24 -1.50
N PRO A 65 -12.60 0.12 -1.56
CA PRO A 65 -11.23 0.02 -1.03
C PRO A 65 -10.22 0.92 -1.76
N ILE A 66 -10.63 1.64 -2.81
CA ILE A 66 -9.83 2.60 -3.57
C ILE A 66 -9.52 3.82 -2.69
N ARG A 67 -8.41 3.75 -1.96
CA ARG A 67 -7.94 4.81 -1.04
C ARG A 67 -7.46 6.05 -1.78
N ASP A 68 -6.99 5.88 -2.99
CA ASP A 68 -6.45 6.95 -3.81
C ASP A 68 -7.38 7.20 -5.00
N ARG A 69 -8.02 8.38 -5.02
CA ARG A 69 -8.87 8.82 -6.13
C ARG A 69 -8.18 8.79 -7.50
N PHE A 70 -6.84 8.71 -7.53
CA PHE A 70 -6.06 8.60 -8.75
C PHE A 70 -5.74 7.15 -9.14
N GLN A 71 -5.84 6.17 -8.25
CA GLN A 71 -5.54 4.77 -8.56
C GLN A 71 -6.48 4.23 -9.64
N ALA A 72 -7.79 4.38 -9.47
CA ALA A 72 -8.76 3.88 -10.45
C ALA A 72 -8.53 4.46 -11.86
N PRO A 73 -8.40 5.79 -12.07
CA PRO A 73 -8.07 6.33 -13.39
C PRO A 73 -6.75 5.81 -13.99
N ILE A 74 -5.73 5.56 -13.16
CA ILE A 74 -4.45 5.00 -13.62
C ILE A 74 -4.64 3.54 -14.08
N VAL A 75 -5.35 2.73 -13.28
CA VAL A 75 -5.70 1.34 -13.64
C VAL A 75 -6.54 1.30 -14.91
N GLU A 76 -7.60 2.10 -15.01
CA GLU A 76 -8.43 2.16 -16.22
C GLU A 76 -7.63 2.54 -17.47
N THR A 77 -6.66 3.44 -17.32
CA THR A 77 -5.75 3.81 -18.42
C THR A 77 -4.85 2.63 -18.80
N LEU A 78 -4.27 1.94 -17.83
CA LEU A 78 -3.50 0.71 -18.09
C LEU A 78 -4.34 -0.32 -18.84
N LEU A 79 -5.56 -0.59 -18.38
CA LEU A 79 -6.44 -1.59 -18.98
C LEU A 79 -6.86 -1.24 -20.41
N ARG A 80 -7.05 0.04 -20.71
CA ARG A 80 -7.38 0.51 -22.07
C ARG A 80 -6.24 0.34 -23.06
N GLU A 81 -5.00 0.51 -22.60
CA GLU A 81 -3.79 0.39 -23.41
C GLU A 81 -3.23 -1.04 -23.44
N LEU A 82 -3.82 -1.95 -22.67
CA LEU A 82 -3.35 -3.32 -22.54
C LEU A 82 -3.65 -4.12 -23.81
N HIS A 83 -2.64 -4.79 -24.36
CA HIS A 83 -2.83 -5.64 -25.54
C HIS A 83 -3.85 -6.76 -25.23
N PRO A 84 -4.83 -7.07 -26.12
CA PRO A 84 -5.93 -8.01 -25.86
C PRO A 84 -5.52 -9.43 -25.42
N ARG A 85 -4.28 -9.83 -25.72
CA ARG A 85 -3.71 -11.11 -25.26
C ARG A 85 -3.60 -11.23 -23.74
N TRP A 86 -3.50 -10.10 -23.04
CA TRP A 86 -3.36 -10.09 -21.59
C TRP A 86 -4.74 -10.07 -20.95
N ARG A 87 -4.92 -10.92 -19.95
CA ARG A 87 -6.07 -10.87 -19.04
C ARG A 87 -5.68 -10.09 -17.79
N ALA A 88 -6.44 -9.06 -17.46
CA ALA A 88 -6.24 -8.29 -16.23
C ALA A 88 -7.26 -8.68 -15.16
N ILE A 89 -6.79 -8.79 -13.92
CA ILE A 89 -7.60 -9.21 -12.78
C ILE A 89 -7.32 -8.21 -11.64
N PRO A 90 -8.26 -7.32 -11.31
CA PRO A 90 -8.07 -6.32 -10.27
C PRO A 90 -8.18 -6.93 -8.87
N GLU A 91 -7.57 -6.26 -7.88
CA GLU A 91 -7.72 -6.52 -6.44
C GLU A 91 -7.45 -7.99 -6.03
N VAL A 92 -6.28 -8.51 -6.40
CA VAL A 92 -5.91 -9.90 -6.09
C VAL A 92 -5.37 -10.00 -4.68
N VAL A 93 -6.13 -10.68 -3.81
CA VAL A 93 -5.73 -10.98 -2.43
C VAL A 93 -4.62 -12.03 -2.41
N VAL A 94 -3.56 -11.75 -1.66
CA VAL A 94 -2.44 -12.67 -1.38
C VAL A 94 -2.29 -12.87 0.13
N ARG A 95 -1.84 -14.06 0.54
CA ARG A 95 -1.86 -14.52 1.94
C ARG A 95 -0.48 -14.92 2.50
N SER A 96 0.48 -15.27 1.65
CA SER A 96 1.82 -15.75 2.05
C SER A 96 2.84 -15.60 0.91
N PRO A 97 4.11 -15.23 1.17
CA PRO A 97 4.70 -14.96 2.50
C PRO A 97 4.23 -13.64 3.13
N ALA A 98 3.74 -12.70 2.34
CA ALA A 98 3.12 -11.47 2.83
C ALA A 98 1.61 -11.49 2.61
N ARG A 99 0.88 -10.82 3.50
CA ARG A 99 -0.57 -10.62 3.36
C ARG A 99 -0.81 -9.25 2.72
N GLY A 100 -1.65 -9.21 1.69
CA GLY A 100 -1.91 -7.97 0.99
C GLY A 100 -2.94 -8.12 -0.12
N VAL A 101 -3.10 -7.03 -0.87
CA VAL A 101 -3.88 -6.98 -2.09
C VAL A 101 -2.99 -6.35 -3.15
N ILE A 102 -2.87 -7.00 -4.30
CA ILE A 102 -2.20 -6.47 -5.49
C ILE A 102 -3.26 -5.73 -6.31
N ASP A 103 -2.99 -4.49 -6.69
CA ASP A 103 -3.98 -3.64 -7.39
C ASP A 103 -4.49 -4.30 -8.69
N VAL A 104 -3.58 -4.84 -9.52
CA VAL A 104 -3.94 -5.59 -10.73
C VAL A 104 -2.95 -6.73 -10.96
N VAL A 105 -3.41 -7.90 -11.37
CA VAL A 105 -2.56 -8.96 -11.92
C VAL A 105 -2.82 -9.10 -13.40
N LEU A 106 -1.76 -8.98 -14.21
CA LEU A 106 -1.80 -9.24 -15.65
C LEU A 106 -1.35 -10.67 -15.91
N VAL A 107 -2.12 -11.40 -16.71
CA VAL A 107 -1.88 -12.80 -17.03
C VAL A 107 -1.75 -12.95 -18.54
N ASP A 108 -0.61 -13.48 -18.97
CA ASP A 108 -0.39 -13.95 -20.33
C ASP A 108 -0.32 -15.48 -20.28
N GLN A 109 -1.47 -16.12 -20.51
CA GLN A 109 -1.60 -17.57 -20.43
C GLN A 109 -0.74 -18.29 -21.46
N ALA A 110 -0.61 -17.72 -22.67
CA ALA A 110 0.18 -18.31 -23.74
C ALA A 110 1.69 -18.29 -23.41
N ALA A 111 2.15 -17.24 -22.73
CA ALA A 111 3.54 -17.11 -22.31
C ALA A 111 3.83 -17.74 -20.93
N GLY A 112 2.81 -18.12 -20.15
CA GLY A 112 2.99 -18.55 -18.77
C GLY A 112 3.57 -17.45 -17.87
N VAL A 113 3.14 -16.21 -18.08
CA VAL A 113 3.65 -15.03 -17.36
C VAL A 113 2.54 -14.38 -16.53
N LEU A 114 2.83 -14.12 -15.26
CA LEU A 114 2.03 -13.29 -14.37
C LEU A 114 2.81 -12.02 -14.03
N VAL A 115 2.14 -10.87 -14.05
CA VAL A 115 2.71 -9.59 -13.61
C VAL A 115 1.83 -9.00 -12.53
N GLY A 116 2.33 -8.95 -11.29
CA GLY A 116 1.69 -8.20 -10.21
C GLY A 116 1.93 -6.70 -10.39
N VAL A 117 0.89 -5.91 -10.50
CA VAL A 117 0.94 -4.46 -10.73
C VAL A 117 0.53 -3.73 -9.46
N GLU A 118 1.40 -2.84 -8.99
CA GLU A 118 1.16 -1.94 -7.85
C GLU A 118 1.09 -0.50 -8.36
N VAL A 119 0.04 0.23 -8.00
CA VAL A 119 -0.27 1.56 -8.53
C VAL A 119 -0.14 2.63 -7.46
N HIS A 120 0.70 3.63 -7.73
CA HIS A 120 0.87 4.77 -6.82
C HIS A 120 0.80 6.12 -7.54
N SER A 121 0.03 7.05 -6.97
CA SER A 121 0.05 8.45 -7.39
C SER A 121 1.29 9.21 -6.88
N GLN A 122 1.85 8.80 -5.74
CA GLN A 122 3.02 9.37 -5.09
C GLN A 122 3.87 8.30 -4.42
N ILE A 123 5.19 8.48 -4.42
CA ILE A 123 6.14 7.65 -3.66
C ILE A 123 6.91 8.53 -2.70
N HIS A 124 6.79 8.24 -1.40
CA HIS A 124 7.61 8.89 -0.37
C HIS A 124 8.83 8.07 0.04
N ARG A 125 8.77 6.74 -0.11
CA ARG A 125 9.80 5.79 0.34
C ARG A 125 10.04 4.74 -0.74
N LEU A 126 10.79 5.10 -1.78
CA LEU A 126 10.96 4.29 -2.99
C LEU A 126 11.43 2.86 -2.70
N GLU A 127 12.48 2.68 -1.91
CA GLU A 127 13.02 1.36 -1.60
C GLU A 127 12.05 0.49 -0.82
N GLN A 128 11.34 1.09 0.14
CA GLN A 128 10.32 0.37 0.92
C GLN A 128 9.17 -0.08 0.02
N GLN A 129 8.69 0.79 -0.88
CA GLN A 129 7.65 0.44 -1.83
C GLN A 129 8.09 -0.66 -2.80
N LEU A 130 9.32 -0.60 -3.30
CA LEU A 130 9.86 -1.67 -4.14
C LEU A 130 9.95 -2.99 -3.39
N ARG A 131 10.40 -2.98 -2.13
CA ARG A 131 10.46 -4.19 -1.31
C ARG A 131 9.07 -4.79 -1.11
N TRP A 132 8.09 -3.99 -0.73
CA TRP A 132 6.70 -4.45 -0.56
C TRP A 132 6.09 -4.96 -1.85
N ALA A 133 6.29 -4.28 -2.98
CA ALA A 133 5.84 -4.76 -4.28
C ALA A 133 6.44 -6.14 -4.62
N ASN A 134 7.72 -6.36 -4.30
CA ASN A 134 8.37 -7.67 -4.51
C ASN A 134 7.77 -8.75 -3.61
N GLU A 135 7.55 -8.44 -2.32
CA GLU A 135 6.94 -9.35 -1.36
C GLU A 135 5.51 -9.73 -1.76
N ASN A 136 4.71 -8.75 -2.22
CA ASN A 136 3.37 -8.97 -2.73
C ASN A 136 3.39 -9.86 -3.98
N ALA A 137 4.22 -9.54 -4.98
CA ALA A 137 4.34 -10.35 -6.19
C ALA A 137 4.79 -11.79 -5.87
N ALA A 138 5.77 -11.96 -4.98
CA ALA A 138 6.21 -13.27 -4.50
C ALA A 138 5.10 -14.04 -3.76
N SER A 139 4.06 -13.34 -3.29
CA SER A 139 2.91 -13.93 -2.61
C SER A 139 1.79 -14.37 -3.56
N LEU A 140 1.89 -14.11 -4.87
CA LEU A 140 0.92 -14.56 -5.87
C LEU A 140 0.56 -16.06 -5.80
N PRO A 141 1.50 -16.99 -5.52
CA PRO A 141 1.19 -18.40 -5.35
C PRO A 141 0.17 -18.74 -4.25
N SER A 142 -0.04 -17.83 -3.30
CA SER A 142 -1.01 -17.99 -2.21
C SER A 142 -2.42 -17.44 -2.52
N SER A 143 -2.60 -16.83 -3.70
CA SER A 143 -3.89 -16.30 -4.15
C SER A 143 -4.78 -17.41 -4.72
N ASP A 144 -6.10 -17.23 -4.62
CA ASP A 144 -7.06 -18.16 -5.25
C ASP A 144 -6.96 -18.10 -6.79
N LEU A 145 -6.45 -16.98 -7.32
CA LEU A 145 -6.14 -16.81 -8.73
C LEU A 145 -5.09 -17.81 -9.21
N TRP A 146 -4.11 -18.17 -8.36
CA TRP A 146 -2.99 -19.01 -8.75
C TRP A 146 -3.46 -20.35 -9.33
N ALA A 147 -4.44 -21.00 -8.71
CA ALA A 147 -5.00 -22.27 -9.19
C ALA A 147 -5.64 -22.14 -10.59
N LEU A 148 -6.22 -20.97 -10.91
CA LEU A 148 -6.89 -20.72 -12.19
C LEU A 148 -5.91 -20.47 -13.35
N VAL A 149 -4.71 -19.97 -13.05
CA VAL A 149 -3.77 -19.49 -14.09
C VAL A 149 -2.50 -20.33 -14.19
N SER A 150 -2.19 -21.14 -13.18
CA SER A 150 -0.91 -21.86 -13.15
C SER A 150 -0.88 -23.09 -14.04
N GLY A 151 -2.04 -23.72 -14.30
CA GLY A 151 -2.10 -25.01 -14.98
C GLY A 151 -1.09 -26.01 -14.37
N ASP A 152 -0.51 -26.87 -15.21
CA ASP A 152 0.53 -27.84 -14.81
C ASP A 152 1.96 -27.25 -14.88
N GLY A 153 2.11 -25.97 -15.26
CA GLY A 153 3.38 -25.36 -15.64
C GLY A 153 3.98 -24.43 -14.57
N ARG A 154 5.30 -24.24 -14.62
CA ARG A 154 5.98 -23.19 -13.85
C ARG A 154 5.65 -21.83 -14.46
N GLN A 155 4.86 -21.04 -13.74
CA GLN A 155 4.58 -19.65 -14.11
C GLN A 155 5.76 -18.74 -13.79
N GLN A 156 6.10 -17.86 -14.71
CA GLN A 156 7.04 -16.78 -14.45
C GLN A 156 6.30 -15.62 -13.79
N VAL A 157 6.64 -15.35 -12.53
CA VAL A 157 6.12 -14.18 -11.81
C VAL A 157 7.05 -13.01 -12.03
N SER A 158 6.46 -11.89 -12.46
CA SER A 158 7.10 -10.58 -12.51
C SER A 158 6.29 -9.57 -11.72
N GLN A 159 6.88 -8.40 -11.48
CA GLN A 159 6.17 -7.26 -10.90
C GLN A 159 6.24 -6.06 -11.83
N LEU A 160 5.28 -5.15 -11.68
CA LEU A 160 5.24 -3.84 -12.32
C LEU A 160 4.84 -2.78 -11.29
N LEU A 161 5.73 -1.83 -11.02
CA LEU A 161 5.37 -0.61 -10.30
C LEU A 161 4.86 0.44 -11.29
N LEU A 162 3.60 0.87 -11.17
CA LEU A 162 2.95 1.84 -12.04
C LEU A 162 2.77 3.18 -11.33
N LEU A 163 3.43 4.21 -11.83
CA LEU A 163 3.50 5.52 -11.17
C LEU A 163 2.89 6.63 -11.97
N ARG A 164 2.22 7.56 -11.29
CA ARG A 164 1.79 8.83 -11.91
C ARG A 164 3.01 9.73 -12.20
N SER A 165 3.01 10.32 -13.39
CA SER A 165 3.99 11.32 -13.84
C SER A 165 3.81 12.69 -13.18
N THR A 166 4.18 12.79 -11.90
CA THR A 166 4.32 14.09 -11.24
C THR A 166 5.74 14.62 -11.41
N GLN A 167 5.93 15.93 -11.18
CA GLN A 167 7.29 16.50 -11.13
C GLN A 167 8.15 15.79 -10.08
N ALA A 168 7.58 15.47 -8.92
CA ALA A 168 8.26 14.74 -7.86
C ALA A 168 8.65 13.31 -8.29
N THR A 169 7.74 12.57 -8.94
CA THR A 169 8.04 11.21 -9.44
C THR A 169 9.14 11.24 -10.50
N ARG A 170 9.10 12.19 -11.43
CA ARG A 170 10.15 12.35 -12.46
C ARG A 170 11.50 12.74 -11.83
N ALA A 171 11.49 13.61 -10.83
CA ALA A 171 12.69 13.94 -10.08
C ALA A 171 13.27 12.71 -9.37
N LEU A 172 12.44 11.91 -8.69
CA LEU A 172 12.87 10.65 -8.07
C LEU A 172 13.47 9.67 -9.09
N ALA A 173 12.83 9.51 -10.25
CA ALA A 173 13.33 8.64 -11.32
C ALA A 173 14.66 9.12 -11.89
N ALA A 174 14.85 10.44 -12.02
CA ALA A 174 16.10 11.04 -12.45
C ALA A 174 17.21 10.92 -11.40
N THR A 175 16.87 10.99 -10.11
CA THR A 175 17.83 10.86 -9.00
C THR A 175 18.30 9.41 -8.80
N TYR A 176 17.40 8.43 -8.98
CA TYR A 176 17.68 7.01 -8.70
C TYR A 176 17.52 6.10 -9.92
N PRO A 177 18.13 6.40 -11.08
CA PRO A 177 17.86 5.69 -12.33
C PRO A 177 18.21 4.20 -12.23
N GLU A 178 19.26 3.85 -11.50
CA GLU A 178 19.66 2.45 -11.29
C GLU A 178 18.70 1.67 -10.41
N THR A 179 18.02 2.32 -9.46
CA THR A 179 16.96 1.67 -8.67
C THR A 179 15.76 1.32 -9.55
N PHE A 180 15.45 2.19 -10.52
CA PHE A 180 14.40 1.95 -11.52
C PHE A 180 14.83 0.97 -12.64
N ARG A 181 16.14 0.84 -12.93
CA ARG A 181 16.71 -0.09 -13.92
C ARG A 181 17.07 -1.46 -13.38
N GLY A 182 17.47 -1.55 -12.11
CA GLY A 182 17.92 -2.78 -11.42
C GLY A 182 16.82 -3.81 -11.24
N ALA A 183 15.60 -3.47 -11.65
CA ALA A 183 14.56 -4.43 -11.93
C ALA A 183 14.77 -4.98 -13.36
N PRO A 184 15.08 -6.29 -13.56
CA PRO A 184 15.32 -6.83 -14.89
C PRO A 184 14.14 -6.56 -15.83
N GLY A 185 14.33 -5.66 -16.81
CA GLY A 185 13.29 -5.20 -17.74
C GLY A 185 12.83 -3.75 -17.55
N GLY A 186 13.42 -2.96 -16.64
CA GLY A 186 13.09 -1.56 -16.43
C GLY A 186 13.27 -0.69 -17.69
N HIS A 187 12.17 -0.15 -18.22
CA HIS A 187 12.16 0.79 -19.33
C HIS A 187 11.41 2.06 -18.91
N HIS A 188 12.13 3.19 -18.89
CA HIS A 188 11.49 4.50 -18.76
C HIS A 188 10.99 4.94 -20.14
N ARG A 189 9.68 4.81 -20.38
CA ARG A 189 9.04 5.34 -21.59
C ARG A 189 8.10 6.47 -21.20
N SER A 190 8.37 7.67 -21.69
CA SER A 190 7.42 8.77 -21.58
C SER A 190 6.38 8.62 -22.69
N ALA A 191 5.17 8.17 -22.36
CA ALA A 191 4.03 8.30 -23.27
C ALA A 191 3.63 9.79 -23.32
N GLY A 192 3.63 10.38 -24.51
CA GLY A 192 3.45 11.81 -24.77
C GLY A 192 2.04 12.39 -24.48
N GLN A 193 1.28 11.78 -23.57
CA GLN A 193 0.00 12.30 -23.08
C GLN A 193 0.26 12.99 -21.72
N PRO A 194 -0.06 14.29 -21.55
CA PRO A 194 0.36 15.10 -20.41
C PRO A 194 -0.27 14.72 -19.06
N HIS A 195 -1.23 13.79 -19.01
CA HIS A 195 -1.99 13.52 -17.79
C HIS A 195 -1.59 12.22 -17.06
N TYR A 196 -1.02 11.23 -17.75
CA TYR A 196 -0.61 9.96 -17.14
C TYR A 196 0.61 9.36 -17.86
N THR A 197 1.82 9.71 -17.46
CA THR A 197 3.02 8.91 -17.83
C THR A 197 3.19 7.81 -16.80
N ALA A 198 3.06 6.56 -17.23
CA ALA A 198 3.43 5.38 -16.49
C ALA A 198 4.96 5.20 -16.53
N THR A 199 5.63 5.19 -15.39
CA THR A 199 7.00 4.65 -15.33
C THR A 199 6.90 3.15 -15.09
N LEU A 200 7.42 2.34 -16.01
CA LEU A 200 7.36 0.88 -15.95
C LEU A 200 8.64 0.34 -15.27
N VAL A 201 8.50 -0.26 -14.10
CA VAL A 201 9.58 -0.96 -13.41
C VAL A 201 9.24 -2.44 -13.38
N ALA A 202 9.72 -3.19 -14.38
CA ALA A 202 9.51 -4.63 -14.45
C ALA A 202 10.65 -5.37 -13.72
N ARG A 203 10.33 -6.30 -12.80
CA ARG A 203 11.30 -7.25 -12.22
C ARG A 203 10.84 -8.67 -12.50
N GLY A 204 11.67 -9.49 -13.13
CA GLY A 204 11.42 -10.92 -13.32
C GLY A 204 12.70 -11.74 -13.37
N THR A 205 12.68 -12.94 -12.82
CA THR A 205 13.75 -13.94 -13.00
C THR A 205 13.61 -14.53 -14.40
N GLY A 206 14.39 -14.02 -15.37
CA GLY A 206 14.51 -14.64 -16.69
C GLY A 206 13.73 -14.02 -17.85
N LEU A 207 13.20 -12.80 -17.71
CA LEU A 207 12.62 -12.07 -18.84
C LEU A 207 13.75 -11.43 -19.67
N GLY A 208 14.43 -12.25 -20.47
CA GLY A 208 15.37 -11.77 -21.47
C GLY A 208 14.67 -10.81 -22.41
N ARG A 209 15.03 -9.51 -22.34
CA ARG A 209 14.79 -8.45 -23.34
C ARG A 209 13.54 -8.64 -24.22
N ARG A 210 12.36 -8.80 -23.62
CA ARG A 210 11.07 -8.66 -24.32
C ARG A 210 10.36 -7.47 -23.70
N VAL A 211 10.52 -6.31 -24.35
CA VAL A 211 9.51 -5.25 -24.34
C VAL A 211 8.15 -5.93 -24.47
N LEU A 212 7.14 -5.54 -23.67
CA LEU A 212 5.75 -6.00 -23.88
C LEU A 212 5.46 -5.96 -25.39
N PRO A 213 5.40 -7.11 -26.09
CA PRO A 213 5.20 -7.10 -27.53
C PRO A 213 3.78 -6.57 -27.75
N GLY A 214 3.67 -5.39 -28.36
CA GLY A 214 2.37 -4.75 -28.65
C GLY A 214 2.22 -3.28 -28.26
N CYS A 215 3.17 -2.65 -27.56
CA CYS A 215 3.10 -1.20 -27.26
C CYS A 215 3.76 -0.28 -28.31
N ALA A 216 4.12 -0.82 -29.48
CA ALA A 216 4.48 -0.03 -30.65
C ALA A 216 3.43 -0.33 -31.74
N PRO A 217 2.87 0.68 -32.43
CA PRO A 217 2.14 0.39 -33.65
C PRO A 217 3.13 -0.28 -34.62
N ASP A 218 2.79 -1.49 -35.08
CA ASP A 218 3.60 -2.20 -36.06
C ASP A 218 3.70 -1.33 -37.33
N ALA A 219 4.91 -0.90 -37.65
CA ALA A 219 5.24 -0.18 -38.88
C ALA A 219 5.36 -1.14 -40.08
N ALA A 220 4.40 -2.04 -40.23
CA ALA A 220 4.41 -3.06 -41.27
C ALA A 220 3.00 -3.26 -41.86
N ASP A 221 2.46 -2.23 -42.51
CA ASP A 221 1.44 -2.42 -43.54
C ASP A 221 1.40 -1.26 -44.56
N ALA A 222 2.57 -0.88 -45.07
CA ALA A 222 2.70 0.11 -46.14
C ALA A 222 3.25 -0.54 -47.42
N ALA A 223 2.39 -1.28 -48.12
CA ALA A 223 2.62 -1.66 -49.51
C ALA A 223 1.31 -1.82 -50.28
N ARG A 224 0.73 -0.71 -50.77
CA ARG A 224 -0.09 -0.68 -51.99
C ARG A 224 0.07 0.66 -52.74
N PRO A 225 -0.08 0.67 -54.08
CA PRO A 225 0.68 1.56 -54.95
C PRO A 225 0.03 2.93 -55.18
N GLN A 226 0.90 3.83 -55.63
CA GLN A 226 0.65 5.22 -55.99
C GLN A 226 -0.36 5.36 -57.15
N GLY A 227 -1.34 6.24 -56.94
CA GLY A 227 -2.12 6.91 -57.98
C GLY A 227 -2.17 8.40 -57.65
N ALA A 228 -1.66 9.23 -58.55
CA ALA A 228 -1.43 10.66 -58.38
C ALA A 228 -2.62 11.54 -58.80
N ILE A 229 -2.50 12.85 -58.48
CA ILE A 229 -3.20 14.07 -59.02
C ILE A 229 -4.47 14.47 -58.22
N THR A 230 -4.72 15.68 -57.66
CA THR A 230 -4.12 17.06 -57.56
C THR A 230 -4.84 17.85 -56.42
N PRO A 231 -4.48 19.13 -56.09
CA PRO A 231 -4.64 19.75 -54.76
C PRO A 231 -5.82 20.75 -54.58
N GLU A 232 -5.86 21.38 -53.40
CA GLU A 232 -6.77 22.44 -52.85
C GLU A 232 -8.04 21.90 -52.14
N ALA A 233 -8.48 22.32 -50.94
CA ALA A 233 -8.25 23.49 -50.07
C ALA A 233 -8.65 23.15 -48.59
N PRO A 234 -8.80 24.09 -47.63
CA PRO A 234 -8.09 24.09 -46.34
C PRO A 234 -8.82 23.47 -45.13
N LEU A 235 -8.00 23.20 -44.11
CA LEU A 235 -8.27 22.66 -42.78
C LEU A 235 -9.51 23.26 -42.07
N GLY A 236 -10.54 22.42 -41.91
CA GLY A 236 -11.60 22.61 -40.92
C GLY A 236 -11.08 22.31 -39.51
N ARG A 237 -11.07 23.33 -38.66
CA ARG A 237 -10.80 23.22 -37.22
C ARG A 237 -11.91 22.42 -36.55
N CYS A 238 -11.62 21.22 -36.06
CA CYS A 238 -12.45 20.58 -35.05
C CYS A 238 -12.22 21.26 -33.70
N ALA A 239 -13.28 21.91 -33.20
CA ALA A 239 -13.32 22.54 -31.90
C ALA A 239 -13.14 21.48 -30.79
N SER A 240 -12.17 21.73 -29.92
CA SER A 240 -11.99 21.03 -28.64
C SER A 240 -13.18 21.32 -27.72
N LEU A 241 -14.16 20.42 -27.69
CA LEU A 241 -15.20 20.40 -26.65
C LEU A 241 -14.69 19.64 -25.43
N ASN A 242 -13.79 20.27 -24.68
CA ASN A 242 -13.57 19.95 -23.27
C ASN A 242 -13.38 21.29 -22.55
N PRO A 243 -14.27 21.66 -21.60
CA PRO A 243 -14.02 22.84 -20.80
C PRO A 243 -12.74 22.62 -19.97
N PRO A 244 -11.88 23.64 -19.79
CA PRO A 244 -10.75 23.52 -18.90
C PRO A 244 -11.25 23.25 -17.48
N PHE A 245 -10.66 22.24 -16.82
CA PHE A 245 -10.82 22.07 -15.38
C PHE A 245 -10.38 23.35 -14.68
N PRO A 246 -11.11 23.83 -13.65
CA PRO A 246 -10.65 24.96 -12.87
C PRO A 246 -9.30 24.61 -12.20
N PRO A 247 -8.36 25.56 -12.12
CA PRO A 247 -7.11 25.34 -11.43
C PRO A 247 -7.37 24.95 -9.96
N ASP A 248 -6.56 24.03 -9.47
CA ASP A 248 -6.58 23.56 -8.09
C ASP A 248 -6.47 24.79 -7.15
N PRO A 249 -7.45 25.06 -6.26
CA PRO A 249 -7.33 26.14 -5.32
C PRO A 249 -6.19 25.78 -4.37
N GLY A 250 -5.06 26.44 -4.56
CA GLY A 250 -3.89 26.28 -3.69
C GLY A 250 -4.26 26.37 -2.20
N PRO A 251 -3.39 25.86 -1.31
CA PRO A 251 -3.69 25.73 0.11
C PRO A 251 -4.16 27.07 0.70
N ARG A 252 -5.43 27.12 1.10
CA ARG A 252 -6.00 28.28 1.80
C ARG A 252 -5.29 28.40 3.14
N CYS A 253 -4.67 29.55 3.40
CA CYS A 253 -4.20 29.88 4.74
C CYS A 253 -5.37 29.75 5.73
N PRO A 254 -5.19 29.02 6.85
CA PRO A 254 -6.22 28.98 7.88
C PRO A 254 -6.46 30.39 8.44
N PRO A 255 -7.71 30.78 8.73
CA PRO A 255 -8.00 32.09 9.27
C PRO A 255 -7.27 32.29 10.60
N HIS A 256 -6.64 33.46 10.74
CA HIS A 256 -5.93 33.90 11.93
C HIS A 256 -6.90 33.85 13.13
N ARG A 257 -6.69 32.90 14.04
CA ARG A 257 -7.49 32.79 15.26
C ARG A 257 -7.00 33.87 16.22
N PRO A 258 -7.85 34.82 16.67
CA PRO A 258 -7.43 35.79 17.67
C PRO A 258 -7.09 35.08 18.99
N PRO A 259 -6.14 35.62 19.77
CA PRO A 259 -5.71 35.02 21.04
C PRO A 259 -6.88 34.90 22.01
N ARG A 260 -7.01 33.72 22.64
CA ARG A 260 -7.99 33.49 23.71
C ARG A 260 -7.66 34.39 24.90
N ALA A 261 -8.67 35.11 25.40
CA ALA A 261 -8.58 35.86 26.64
C ALA A 261 -8.22 34.93 27.83
N PRO A 262 -7.39 35.41 28.79
CA PRO A 262 -7.00 34.61 29.95
C PRO A 262 -8.21 34.32 30.85
N SER A 263 -8.47 33.04 31.10
CA SER A 263 -9.49 32.60 32.05
C SER A 263 -9.06 32.96 33.47
N SER A 264 -9.89 33.72 34.17
CA SER A 264 -9.73 34.02 35.59
C SER A 264 -9.79 32.74 36.42
N ARG A 265 -8.66 32.42 37.08
CA ARG A 265 -8.59 31.40 38.14
C ARG A 265 -9.48 31.85 39.30
N ARG A 266 -10.52 31.06 39.60
CA ARG A 266 -11.18 31.10 40.91
C ARG A 266 -10.33 30.32 41.92
N SER A 267 -9.76 31.07 42.85
CA SER A 267 -9.15 30.56 44.08
C SER A 267 -10.26 30.00 44.98
N GLY A 268 -10.35 28.68 45.08
CA GLY A 268 -11.20 27.98 46.04
C GLY A 268 -10.38 27.53 47.24
N THR A 269 -10.63 28.16 48.37
CA THR A 269 -10.04 27.96 49.69
C THR A 269 -10.45 26.63 50.32
N THR A 270 -9.45 25.89 50.79
CA THR A 270 -9.37 25.11 52.04
C THR A 270 -10.66 24.65 52.74
N THR A 271 -10.81 23.32 52.86
CA THR A 271 -11.31 22.70 54.10
C THR A 271 -10.59 21.38 54.36
N SER A 272 -9.68 21.43 55.33
CA SER A 272 -9.05 20.31 56.01
C SER A 272 -9.99 19.72 57.06
N SER A 273 -10.13 18.40 57.11
CA SER A 273 -10.61 17.66 58.30
C SER A 273 -10.36 16.15 58.15
N PRO A 274 -10.34 15.37 59.26
CA PRO A 274 -9.09 14.79 59.73
C PRO A 274 -9.03 13.26 59.66
N ARG A 275 -7.81 12.78 59.89
CA ARG A 275 -7.41 11.38 60.12
C ARG A 275 -8.27 10.69 61.19
N SER A 276 -8.54 9.40 60.96
CA SER A 276 -8.84 8.40 61.99
C SER A 276 -8.53 6.99 61.47
N PRO A 277 -8.31 6.01 62.36
CA PRO A 277 -7.05 5.28 62.40
C PRO A 277 -7.14 3.82 61.95
N ALA A 278 -5.97 3.20 61.95
CA ALA A 278 -5.64 1.82 61.64
C ALA A 278 -6.64 0.76 62.14
N CYS A 279 -6.87 -0.23 61.28
CA CYS A 279 -7.56 -1.47 61.59
C CYS A 279 -6.51 -2.61 61.46
N PRO A 280 -6.13 -3.31 62.54
CA PRO A 280 -5.26 -4.48 62.44
C PRO A 280 -6.11 -5.71 62.05
N ARG A 281 -5.79 -6.35 60.93
CA ARG A 281 -6.32 -7.68 60.62
C ARG A 281 -5.49 -8.74 61.32
N SER A 282 -6.16 -9.43 62.24
CA SER A 282 -5.78 -10.70 62.85
C SER A 282 -5.70 -11.81 61.81
N LEU A 283 -4.62 -12.59 61.85
CA LEU A 283 -4.49 -13.89 61.20
C LEU A 283 -4.98 -14.97 62.17
N PRO A 284 -5.75 -15.98 61.73
CA PRO A 284 -5.91 -17.20 62.49
C PRO A 284 -4.77 -18.19 62.20
N SER A 285 -4.30 -18.76 63.30
CA SER A 285 -3.47 -19.94 63.44
C SER A 285 -4.14 -21.21 62.89
N THR A 286 -3.28 -22.20 62.61
CA THR A 286 -3.51 -23.67 62.60
C THR A 286 -4.38 -24.27 61.49
N PHE A 287 -3.73 -25.10 60.66
CA PHE A 287 -4.03 -26.53 60.59
C PHE A 287 -2.74 -27.32 60.27
N THR A 288 -2.63 -28.49 60.90
CA THR A 288 -1.69 -29.61 60.69
C THR A 288 -1.55 -30.06 59.25
#